data_AF-K9DDX2-F1
#
_entry.id   AF-K9DDX2-F1
#
_cell.length_a   1.000
_cell.length_b   1.000
_cell.length_c   1.000
_cell.angle_alpha   90.00
_cell.angle_beta   90.00
_cell.angle_gamma   90.00
#
_symmetry.space_group_name_H-M   'P 1'
#
loop_
_entity.id
_entity.type
_entity.pdbx_description
1 polymer ?
#
loop_
_entity_poly.entity_id
_entity_poly.type
_entity_poly.pdbx_seq_one_letter_code
_entity_poly.pdbx_strand_id
1 'polypeptide(L)'
;MGFKISWLAFEALDKATLLDALGFHDTGASDEANEAPFSAAQLPNGWSIIWSNDFGWIETQSVKLPFPTKRTIACQLHEGLMFSAAHGAKDGIEMWSLSHDAQTDLHNLSMTGDLPATFPAIRDRLFEEQKAEDAGSAEVDFIFDIPIELAQSVTGFRHDLWEMDGRRPNWSVIEPKSPPRPQHSFFKWPFKRKGESR
;
A
#
# COMPACT_ATOMS: atom_id res chain seq x y z
N MET A 1 -10.72 -7.76 -16.78
CA MET A 1 -10.44 -8.01 -15.35
C MET A 1 -9.65 -6.82 -14.88
N GLY A 2 -10.02 -6.25 -13.73
CA GLY A 2 -9.42 -5.02 -13.24
C GLY A 2 -8.76 -5.18 -11.88
N PHE A 3 -7.91 -4.25 -11.52
CA PHE A 3 -7.16 -4.28 -10.26
C PHE A 3 -8.06 -4.03 -9.05
N LYS A 4 -7.87 -4.86 -8.03
CA LYS A 4 -8.37 -4.69 -6.67
C LYS A 4 -7.22 -5.00 -5.71
N ILE A 5 -6.39 -3.99 -5.48
CA ILE A 5 -5.07 -4.18 -4.85
C ILE A 5 -4.77 -3.09 -3.85
N SER A 6 -3.73 -3.33 -3.06
CA SER A 6 -3.04 -2.29 -2.33
C SER A 6 -1.54 -2.54 -2.32
N TRP A 7 -0.74 -1.49 -2.13
CA TRP A 7 0.69 -1.60 -1.99
C TRP A 7 1.24 -0.56 -1.01
N LEU A 8 2.36 -0.90 -0.38
CA LEU A 8 3.05 -0.10 0.62
C LEU A 8 4.53 -0.01 0.27
N ALA A 9 5.05 1.21 0.18
CA ALA A 9 6.41 1.50 -0.24
C ALA A 9 7.16 2.30 0.83
N PHE A 10 8.43 1.96 1.09
CA PHE A 10 9.32 2.68 1.99
C PHE A 10 10.58 3.13 1.27
N GLU A 11 10.93 4.40 1.44
CA GLU A 11 12.16 5.00 0.90
C GLU A 11 13.36 4.67 1.78
N ALA A 12 14.49 4.32 1.14
CA ALA A 12 15.78 4.06 1.79
C ALA A 12 15.72 2.98 2.88
N LEU A 13 14.85 1.99 2.66
CA LEU A 13 14.73 0.79 3.50
C LEU A 13 14.92 -0.42 2.60
N ASP A 14 15.78 -1.35 2.98
CA ASP A 14 15.98 -2.56 2.19
C ASP A 14 14.82 -3.56 2.34
N LYS A 15 14.58 -4.35 1.30
CA LYS A 15 13.46 -5.31 1.25
C LYS A 15 13.46 -6.27 2.44
N ALA A 16 14.62 -6.79 2.85
CA ALA A 16 14.68 -7.77 3.93
C ALA A 16 14.28 -7.14 5.27
N THR A 17 14.77 -5.94 5.58
CA THR A 17 14.40 -5.20 6.80
C THR A 17 12.91 -4.82 6.79
N LEU A 18 12.37 -4.40 5.65
CA LEU A 18 10.95 -4.11 5.50
C LEU A 18 10.08 -5.35 5.80
N LEU A 19 10.41 -6.49 5.18
CA LEU A 19 9.68 -7.73 5.40
C LEU A 19 9.77 -8.18 6.86
N ASP A 20 10.95 -8.10 7.47
CA ASP A 20 11.13 -8.49 8.87
C ASP A 20 10.23 -7.66 9.80
N ALA A 21 10.21 -6.34 9.60
CA ALA A 21 9.43 -5.38 10.39
C ALA A 21 7.92 -5.55 10.24
N LEU A 22 7.45 -5.92 9.04
CA LEU A 22 6.03 -6.18 8.77
C LEU A 22 5.61 -7.64 8.98
N GLY A 23 6.51 -8.47 9.50
CA GLY A 23 6.20 -9.86 9.84
C GLY A 23 6.06 -10.78 8.62
N PHE A 24 6.77 -10.50 7.54
CA PHE A 24 6.85 -11.34 6.33
C PHE A 24 8.21 -12.01 6.20
N HIS A 25 8.25 -13.09 5.42
CA HIS A 25 9.48 -13.67 4.93
C HIS A 25 9.42 -13.82 3.40
N ASP A 26 10.57 -13.66 2.75
CA ASP A 26 10.73 -13.85 1.31
C ASP A 26 10.89 -15.35 1.02
N THR A 27 10.08 -15.88 0.10
CA THR A 27 10.19 -17.29 -0.32
C THR A 27 11.30 -17.50 -1.36
N GLY A 28 11.73 -16.41 -2.03
CA GLY A 28 12.64 -16.45 -3.17
C GLY A 28 12.00 -16.93 -4.48
N ALA A 29 10.72 -17.34 -4.47
CA ALA A 29 9.99 -17.70 -5.68
C ALA A 29 9.64 -16.41 -6.46
N SER A 30 9.90 -16.40 -7.77
CA SER A 30 9.58 -15.26 -8.62
C SER A 30 8.05 -15.11 -8.80
N ASP A 31 7.58 -13.86 -8.81
CA ASP A 31 6.17 -13.51 -8.99
C ASP A 31 6.03 -12.33 -9.98
N GLU A 32 6.49 -12.53 -11.22
CA GLU A 32 6.61 -11.45 -12.21
C GLU A 32 5.29 -10.72 -12.52
N ALA A 33 4.16 -11.41 -12.37
CA ALA A 33 2.83 -10.88 -12.65
C ALA A 33 2.06 -10.47 -11.38
N ASN A 34 2.70 -10.56 -10.20
CA ASN A 34 2.08 -10.25 -8.90
C ASN A 34 0.77 -11.01 -8.68
N GLU A 35 0.75 -12.33 -8.94
CA GLU A 35 -0.45 -13.17 -8.79
C GLU A 35 -0.57 -13.79 -7.39
N ALA A 36 0.53 -13.88 -6.64
CA ALA A 36 0.48 -14.37 -5.27
C ALA A 36 -0.29 -13.39 -4.36
N PRO A 37 -0.83 -13.85 -3.20
CA PRO A 37 -1.51 -12.95 -2.27
C PRO A 37 -0.66 -11.73 -1.88
N PHE A 38 0.64 -11.95 -1.71
CA PHE A 38 1.62 -10.90 -1.46
C PHE A 38 2.89 -11.12 -2.27
N SER A 39 3.46 -10.02 -2.76
CA SER A 39 4.76 -10.00 -3.41
C SER A 39 5.59 -8.82 -2.88
N ALA A 40 6.90 -8.87 -3.00
CA ALA A 40 7.76 -7.73 -2.69
C ALA A 40 8.90 -7.55 -3.70
N ALA A 41 9.30 -6.30 -3.86
CA ALA A 41 10.43 -5.90 -4.70
C ALA A 41 11.30 -4.85 -4.03
N GLN A 42 12.60 -4.92 -4.31
CA GLN A 42 13.54 -3.82 -4.09
C GLN A 42 13.68 -3.05 -5.41
N LEU A 43 13.29 -1.79 -5.42
CA LEU A 43 13.42 -0.93 -6.58
C LEU A 43 14.82 -0.31 -6.67
N PRO A 44 15.35 -0.08 -7.90
CA PRO A 44 16.68 0.48 -8.13
C PRO A 44 16.85 1.92 -7.62
N ASN A 45 15.77 2.66 -7.44
CA ASN A 45 15.76 4.02 -6.93
C ASN A 45 15.72 4.11 -5.38
N GLY A 46 15.87 2.97 -4.69
CA GLY A 46 15.97 2.91 -3.23
C GLY A 46 14.65 2.75 -2.49
N TRP A 47 13.54 2.49 -3.19
CA TRP A 47 12.28 2.10 -2.57
C TRP A 47 12.19 0.58 -2.40
N SER A 48 11.58 0.14 -1.31
CA SER A 48 11.11 -1.24 -1.15
C SER A 48 9.59 -1.26 -1.09
N ILE A 49 8.97 -2.20 -1.81
CA ILE A 49 7.52 -2.26 -1.98
C ILE A 49 7.01 -3.65 -1.56
N ILE A 50 5.90 -3.66 -0.83
CA ILE A 50 5.03 -4.82 -0.67
C ILE A 50 3.76 -4.58 -1.50
N TRP A 51 3.44 -5.54 -2.34
CA TRP A 51 2.19 -5.64 -3.10
C TRP A 51 1.24 -6.61 -2.40
N SER A 52 -0.04 -6.29 -2.40
CA SER A 52 -1.13 -7.12 -1.91
C SER A 52 -2.26 -7.18 -2.93
N ASN A 53 -2.70 -8.40 -3.27
CA ASN A 53 -3.95 -8.62 -4.02
C ASN A 53 -5.21 -8.50 -3.15
N ASP A 54 -5.08 -7.96 -1.94
CA ASP A 54 -6.17 -7.52 -1.08
C ASP A 54 -6.15 -6.00 -0.95
N PHE A 55 -7.21 -5.36 -1.46
CA PHE A 55 -7.48 -3.92 -1.33
C PHE A 55 -7.50 -3.43 0.12
N GLY A 56 -8.08 -4.20 1.04
CA GLY A 56 -8.26 -3.79 2.44
C GLY A 56 -7.02 -4.00 3.31
N TRP A 57 -5.97 -4.66 2.79
CA TRP A 57 -4.79 -4.97 3.56
C TRP A 57 -4.12 -3.70 4.13
N ILE A 58 -4.02 -2.64 3.34
CA ILE A 58 -3.32 -1.42 3.75
C ILE A 58 -3.93 -0.74 4.98
N GLU A 59 -5.25 -0.84 5.16
CA GLU A 59 -5.98 -0.28 6.31
C GLU A 59 -5.63 -1.00 7.62
N THR A 60 -5.12 -2.24 7.51
CA THR A 60 -4.66 -3.03 8.66
C THR A 60 -3.20 -2.76 9.03
N GLN A 61 -2.46 -2.05 8.18
CA GLN A 61 -1.03 -1.84 8.37
C GLN A 61 -0.74 -0.53 9.08
N SER A 62 0.22 -0.58 10.02
CA SER A 62 0.80 0.64 10.56
C SER A 62 1.94 1.11 9.66
N VAL A 63 1.90 2.36 9.21
CA VAL A 63 3.04 3.02 8.57
C VAL A 63 4.19 3.32 9.54
N LYS A 64 3.97 3.13 10.85
CA LYS A 64 4.96 3.34 11.90
C LYS A 64 5.71 2.05 12.22
N LEU A 65 6.94 1.97 11.74
CA LEU A 65 7.87 0.88 12.04
C LEU A 65 8.58 1.11 13.39
N PRO A 66 9.19 0.06 13.99
CA PRO A 66 9.92 0.18 15.27
C PRO A 66 11.23 0.98 15.18
N PHE A 67 11.56 1.49 14.01
CA PHE A 67 12.73 2.31 13.72
C PHE A 67 12.35 3.50 12.82
N PRO A 68 13.14 4.58 12.82
CA PRO A 68 12.83 5.74 12.02
C PRO A 68 12.79 5.44 10.53
N THR A 69 11.80 6.00 9.84
CA THR A 69 11.64 5.86 8.39
C THR A 69 11.68 7.23 7.71
N LYS A 70 12.15 7.28 6.45
CA LYS A 70 12.14 8.51 5.66
C LYS A 70 10.72 8.78 5.18
N ARG A 71 10.40 8.36 3.96
CA ARG A 71 9.08 8.51 3.37
C ARG A 71 8.45 7.14 3.19
N THR A 72 7.15 7.10 3.41
CA THR A 72 6.33 5.93 3.17
C THR A 72 5.17 6.35 2.29
N ILE A 73 4.88 5.56 1.27
CA ILE A 73 3.71 5.75 0.41
C ILE A 73 2.84 4.50 0.52
N ALA A 74 1.58 4.70 0.88
CA ALA A 74 0.55 3.68 0.83
C ALA A 74 -0.39 4.03 -0.32
N CYS A 75 -0.80 3.04 -1.10
CA CYS A 75 -1.75 3.24 -2.18
C CYS A 75 -2.67 2.03 -2.30
N GLN A 76 -3.94 2.27 -2.60
CA GLN A 76 -4.94 1.23 -2.84
C GLN A 76 -5.85 1.67 -3.97
N LEU A 77 -6.33 0.71 -4.75
CA LEU A 77 -7.24 0.99 -5.84
C LEU A 77 -8.17 -0.19 -6.12
N HIS A 78 -9.36 0.16 -6.57
CA HIS A 78 -10.41 -0.77 -6.95
C HIS A 78 -11.06 -0.27 -8.25
N GLU A 79 -10.60 -0.77 -9.39
CA GLU A 79 -11.09 -0.36 -10.71
C GLU A 79 -12.59 -0.63 -10.88
N GLY A 80 -13.11 -1.72 -10.30
CA GLY A 80 -14.55 -2.01 -10.36
C GLY A 80 -15.45 -0.99 -9.63
N LEU A 81 -14.89 -0.12 -8.79
CA LEU A 81 -15.61 0.94 -8.07
C LEU A 81 -15.17 2.34 -8.50
N MET A 82 -14.14 2.42 -9.36
CA MET A 82 -13.36 3.65 -9.60
C MET A 82 -13.00 4.34 -8.28
N PHE A 83 -12.42 3.56 -7.36
CA PHE A 83 -11.85 4.09 -6.12
C PHE A 83 -10.33 4.02 -6.19
N SER A 84 -9.65 5.12 -5.86
CA SER A 84 -8.20 5.12 -5.65
C SER A 84 -7.82 6.02 -4.49
N ALA A 85 -6.78 5.65 -3.76
CA ALA A 85 -6.24 6.46 -2.68
C ALA A 85 -4.73 6.34 -2.60
N ALA A 86 -4.10 7.43 -2.18
CA ALA A 86 -2.68 7.50 -1.87
C ALA A 86 -2.47 8.29 -0.59
N HIS A 87 -1.58 7.81 0.26
CA HIS A 87 -1.21 8.42 1.53
C HIS A 87 0.30 8.53 1.61
N GLY A 88 0.77 9.68 2.10
CA GLY A 88 2.19 9.89 2.36
C GLY A 88 2.44 10.09 3.84
N ALA A 89 3.40 9.33 4.36
CA ALA A 89 3.86 9.46 5.73
C ALA A 89 5.37 9.74 5.80
N LYS A 90 5.78 10.38 6.89
CA LYS A 90 7.18 10.57 7.27
C LYS A 90 7.36 10.11 8.70
N ASP A 91 8.33 9.23 8.92
CA ASP A 91 8.58 8.63 10.24
C ASP A 91 7.32 8.00 10.88
N GLY A 92 6.48 7.37 10.04
CA GLY A 92 5.21 6.77 10.46
C GLY A 92 4.10 7.76 10.83
N ILE A 93 4.26 9.06 10.57
CA ILE A 93 3.24 10.09 10.75
C ILE A 93 2.68 10.46 9.38
N GLU A 94 1.36 10.34 9.20
CA GLU A 94 0.70 10.77 7.97
C GLU A 94 0.87 12.29 7.79
N MET A 95 1.35 12.67 6.61
CA MET A 95 1.59 14.06 6.21
C MET A 95 0.53 14.55 5.23
N TRP A 96 0.02 13.65 4.39
CA TRP A 96 -1.03 13.94 3.43
C TRP A 96 -1.80 12.66 3.06
N SER A 97 -3.05 12.85 2.65
CA SER A 97 -3.91 11.83 2.08
C SER A 97 -4.65 12.42 0.89
N LEU A 98 -4.84 11.61 -0.15
CA LEU A 98 -5.57 11.95 -1.36
C LEU A 98 -6.39 10.73 -1.79
N SER A 99 -7.69 10.90 -2.00
CA SER A 99 -8.55 9.82 -2.47
C SER A 99 -9.59 10.32 -3.47
N HIS A 100 -9.93 9.45 -4.41
CA HIS A 100 -11.05 9.59 -5.31
C HIS A 100 -12.02 8.41 -5.07
N ASP A 101 -13.32 8.73 -5.02
CA ASP A 101 -14.39 7.76 -4.90
C ASP A 101 -15.57 8.16 -5.80
N ALA A 102 -15.66 7.54 -6.98
CA ALA A 102 -16.76 7.76 -7.92
C ALA A 102 -18.14 7.37 -7.34
N GLN A 103 -18.20 6.57 -6.27
CA GLN A 103 -19.45 6.24 -5.59
C GLN A 103 -20.00 7.41 -4.77
N THR A 104 -19.13 8.35 -4.37
CA THR A 104 -19.52 9.55 -3.63
C THR A 104 -19.93 10.67 -4.58
N ASP A 105 -19.11 10.96 -5.58
CA ASP A 105 -19.39 11.91 -6.66
C ASP A 105 -18.44 11.58 -7.83
N LEU A 106 -18.91 11.76 -9.08
CA LEU A 106 -18.11 11.44 -10.27
C LEU A 106 -16.77 12.20 -10.26
N HIS A 107 -16.76 13.42 -9.73
CA HIS A 107 -15.56 14.25 -9.64
C HIS A 107 -15.03 14.40 -8.22
N ASN A 108 -15.37 13.46 -7.34
CA ASN A 108 -14.91 13.48 -5.96
C ASN A 108 -13.37 13.48 -5.91
N LEU A 109 -12.81 14.41 -5.14
CA LEU A 109 -11.40 14.36 -4.78
C LEU A 109 -11.25 14.89 -3.37
N SER A 110 -11.03 13.97 -2.43
CA SER A 110 -10.80 14.29 -1.02
C SER A 110 -9.30 14.42 -0.77
N MET A 111 -8.89 15.47 -0.08
CA MET A 111 -7.49 15.69 0.26
C MET A 111 -7.30 16.27 1.65
N THR A 112 -6.22 15.87 2.31
CA THR A 112 -5.77 16.43 3.60
C THR A 112 -4.26 16.61 3.59
N GLY A 113 -3.78 17.53 4.43
CA GLY A 113 -2.35 17.76 4.66
C GLY A 113 -1.62 18.44 3.50
N ASP A 114 -0.29 18.35 3.54
CA ASP A 114 0.62 19.01 2.59
C ASP A 114 1.00 18.06 1.46
N LEU A 115 0.23 18.09 0.38
CA LEU A 115 0.46 17.27 -0.81
C LEU A 115 1.80 17.60 -1.52
N PRO A 116 2.41 16.64 -2.22
CA PRO A 116 3.61 16.87 -3.02
C PRO A 116 3.44 18.01 -4.04
N ALA A 117 4.54 18.74 -4.31
CA ALA A 117 4.53 19.87 -5.24
C ALA A 117 4.14 19.52 -6.69
N THR A 118 4.18 18.23 -7.06
CA THR A 118 3.73 17.70 -8.34
C THR A 118 2.20 17.63 -8.46
N PHE A 119 1.47 17.61 -7.34
CA PHE A 119 0.02 17.43 -7.31
C PHE A 119 -0.77 18.41 -8.17
N PRO A 120 -0.57 19.75 -8.11
CA PRO A 120 -1.39 20.68 -8.87
C PRO A 120 -1.32 20.42 -10.38
N ALA A 121 -0.13 20.11 -10.91
CA ALA A 121 0.04 19.81 -12.32
C ALA A 121 -0.65 18.50 -12.74
N ILE A 122 -0.59 17.46 -11.91
CA ILE A 122 -1.27 16.18 -12.14
C ILE A 122 -2.79 16.39 -12.12
N ARG A 123 -3.30 17.04 -11.07
CA ARG A 123 -4.72 17.35 -10.91
C ARG A 123 -5.25 18.13 -12.09
N ASP A 124 -4.62 19.27 -12.40
CA ASP A 124 -5.15 20.17 -13.43
C ASP A 124 -5.19 19.49 -14.79
N ARG A 125 -4.15 18.71 -15.15
CA ARG A 125 -4.15 17.93 -16.39
C ARG A 125 -5.27 16.90 -16.44
N LEU A 126 -5.43 16.08 -15.40
CA LEU A 126 -6.43 15.00 -15.38
C LEU A 126 -7.87 15.54 -15.28
N PHE A 127 -8.09 16.69 -14.64
CA PHE A 127 -9.39 17.35 -14.67
C PHE A 127 -9.73 17.95 -16.03
N GLU A 128 -8.74 18.45 -16.79
CA GLU A 128 -9.00 18.89 -18.17
C GLU A 128 -9.30 17.70 -19.09
N GLU A 129 -8.63 16.56 -18.90
CA GLU A 129 -8.95 15.30 -19.59
C GLU A 129 -10.37 14.81 -19.25
N GLN A 130 -10.75 14.83 -17.96
CA GLN A 130 -12.11 14.48 -17.52
C GLN A 130 -13.17 15.36 -18.18
N LYS A 131 -12.97 16.69 -18.21
CA LYS A 131 -13.93 17.60 -18.86
C LYS A 131 -14.14 17.30 -20.34
N ALA A 132 -13.08 16.89 -21.04
CA ALA A 132 -13.18 16.52 -22.45
C ALA A 132 -13.94 15.20 -22.62
N GLU A 133 -13.74 14.24 -21.72
CA GLU A 133 -14.43 12.95 -21.71
C GLU A 133 -15.91 13.07 -21.37
N ASP A 134 -16.26 13.90 -20.38
CA ASP A 134 -17.65 14.18 -19.98
C ASP A 134 -18.46 14.83 -21.10
N ALA A 135 -17.79 15.59 -21.98
CA ALA A 135 -18.41 16.17 -23.17
C ALA A 135 -18.63 15.13 -24.29
N GLY A 136 -18.02 13.95 -24.17
CA GLY A 136 -18.05 12.85 -25.12
C GLY A 136 -18.82 11.64 -24.59
N SER A 137 -18.12 10.52 -24.44
CA SER A 137 -18.68 9.21 -24.06
C SER A 137 -18.89 9.04 -22.56
N ALA A 138 -18.16 9.78 -21.72
CA ALA A 138 -18.12 9.60 -20.27
C ALA A 138 -17.81 8.14 -19.85
N GLU A 139 -16.90 7.47 -20.57
CA GLU A 139 -16.51 6.07 -20.34
C GLU A 139 -15.23 5.93 -19.50
N VAL A 140 -14.42 6.98 -19.43
CA VAL A 140 -13.13 6.97 -18.72
C VAL A 140 -13.18 7.90 -17.52
N ASP A 141 -12.73 7.39 -16.37
CA ASP A 141 -12.52 8.17 -15.16
C ASP A 141 -11.04 8.55 -15.05
N PHE A 142 -10.71 9.78 -15.43
CA PHE A 142 -9.36 10.32 -15.33
C PHE A 142 -9.03 10.77 -13.90
N ILE A 143 -10.04 11.00 -13.06
CA ILE A 143 -9.84 11.44 -11.68
C ILE A 143 -9.34 10.27 -10.82
N PHE A 144 -9.77 9.05 -11.14
CA PHE A 144 -9.23 7.80 -10.61
C PHE A 144 -7.69 7.73 -10.69
N ASP A 145 -7.08 8.27 -11.73
CA ASP A 145 -5.62 8.23 -11.90
C ASP A 145 -4.86 9.25 -11.04
N ILE A 146 -5.51 10.29 -10.50
CA ILE A 146 -4.83 11.36 -9.76
C ILE A 146 -4.07 10.83 -8.53
N PRO A 147 -4.66 10.01 -7.62
CA PRO A 147 -3.91 9.45 -6.49
C PRO A 147 -2.79 8.50 -6.95
N ILE A 148 -3.02 7.74 -8.01
CA ILE A 148 -2.07 6.75 -8.56
C ILE A 148 -0.84 7.45 -9.15
N GLU A 149 -1.05 8.49 -9.96
CA GLU A 149 0.02 9.30 -10.53
C GLU A 149 0.76 10.11 -9.48
N LEU A 150 0.07 10.63 -8.46
CA LEU A 150 0.75 11.31 -7.36
C LEU A 150 1.69 10.36 -6.63
N ALA A 151 1.23 9.13 -6.34
CA ALA A 151 2.05 8.10 -5.72
C ALA A 151 3.27 7.75 -6.61
N GLN A 152 3.06 7.57 -7.92
CA GLN A 152 4.13 7.36 -8.91
C GLN A 152 5.13 8.52 -8.94
N SER A 153 4.67 9.77 -8.87
CA SER A 153 5.56 10.94 -8.90
C SER A 153 6.54 10.97 -7.71
N VAL A 154 6.20 10.29 -6.61
CA VAL A 154 7.05 10.20 -5.41
C VAL A 154 7.92 8.94 -5.42
N THR A 155 7.38 7.80 -5.83
CA THR A 155 8.05 6.49 -5.73
C THR A 155 8.73 6.04 -7.02
N GLY A 156 8.35 6.61 -8.16
CA GLY A 156 8.65 6.10 -9.50
C GLY A 156 7.80 4.89 -9.92
N PHE A 157 7.01 4.31 -9.00
CA PHE A 157 6.27 3.07 -9.21
C PHE A 157 4.80 3.32 -9.53
N ARG A 158 4.28 2.59 -10.54
CA ARG A 158 2.85 2.52 -10.87
C ARG A 158 2.48 1.07 -11.14
N HIS A 159 1.32 0.65 -10.66
CA HIS A 159 0.93 -0.75 -10.56
C HIS A 159 0.65 -1.44 -11.92
N ASP A 160 0.27 -0.66 -12.92
CA ASP A 160 -0.08 -1.08 -14.29
C ASP A 160 1.10 -0.92 -15.28
N LEU A 161 2.27 -0.48 -14.81
CA LEU A 161 3.49 -0.38 -15.61
C LEU A 161 4.41 -1.57 -15.35
N TRP A 162 4.75 -2.27 -16.43
CA TRP A 162 5.67 -3.42 -16.38
C TRP A 162 7.12 -3.04 -16.08
N GLU A 163 7.52 -1.82 -16.43
CA GLU A 163 8.89 -1.35 -16.33
C GLU A 163 8.96 -0.01 -15.62
N MET A 164 9.98 0.13 -14.79
CA MET A 164 10.40 1.37 -14.16
C MET A 164 11.83 1.67 -14.63
N ASP A 165 12.03 2.83 -15.27
CA ASP A 165 13.32 3.23 -15.86
C ASP A 165 13.92 2.18 -16.82
N GLY A 166 13.06 1.53 -17.63
CA GLY A 166 13.46 0.48 -18.58
C GLY A 166 13.89 -0.84 -17.92
N ARG A 167 13.50 -1.05 -16.65
CA ARG A 167 13.78 -2.29 -15.90
C ARG A 167 12.52 -2.81 -15.25
N ARG A 168 12.32 -4.12 -15.33
CA ARG A 168 11.26 -4.79 -14.58
C ARG A 168 11.67 -4.92 -13.11
N PRO A 169 10.81 -4.51 -12.15
CA PRO A 169 11.04 -4.85 -10.74
C PRO A 169 11.15 -6.36 -10.56
N ASN A 170 12.12 -6.80 -9.76
CA ASN A 170 12.26 -8.21 -9.43
C ASN A 170 11.35 -8.57 -8.25
N TRP A 171 10.15 -9.02 -8.58
CA TRP A 171 9.14 -9.45 -7.63
C TRP A 171 9.38 -10.87 -7.15
N SER A 172 9.29 -11.06 -5.84
CA SER A 172 9.24 -12.39 -5.22
C SER A 172 8.01 -12.56 -4.34
N VAL A 173 7.49 -13.79 -4.29
CA VAL A 173 6.41 -14.18 -3.38
C VAL A 173 6.89 -14.01 -1.94
N ILE A 174 6.08 -13.35 -1.12
CA ILE A 174 6.32 -13.24 0.32
C ILE A 174 5.16 -13.88 1.08
N GLU A 175 5.46 -14.41 2.26
CA GLU A 175 4.47 -15.04 3.12
C GLU A 175 4.53 -14.47 4.54
N PRO A 176 3.39 -14.30 5.23
CA PRO A 176 3.40 -13.95 6.64
C PRO A 176 4.22 -14.97 7.44
N LYS A 177 5.08 -14.48 8.33
CA LYS A 177 5.70 -15.32 9.34
C LYS A 177 4.56 -15.91 10.17
N SER A 178 4.48 -17.25 10.23
CA SER A 178 3.55 -17.90 11.14
C SER A 178 3.64 -17.25 12.52
N PRO A 179 2.52 -17.01 13.23
CA PRO A 179 2.59 -16.47 14.59
C PRO A 179 3.53 -17.37 15.40
N PRO A 180 4.34 -16.81 16.32
CA PRO A 180 5.16 -17.64 17.19
C PRO A 180 4.22 -18.67 17.83
N ARG A 181 4.53 -19.98 17.66
CA ARG A 181 3.78 -21.04 18.33
C ARG A 181 3.66 -20.63 19.79
N PRO A 182 2.46 -20.62 20.40
CA PRO A 182 2.36 -20.35 21.82
C PRO A 182 3.28 -21.36 22.51
N GLN A 183 4.37 -20.87 23.11
CA GLN A 183 5.12 -21.68 24.05
C GLN A 183 4.12 -21.98 25.16
N HIS A 184 3.62 -23.22 25.20
CA HIS A 184 2.88 -23.70 26.35
C HIS A 184 3.80 -23.50 27.56
N SER A 185 3.53 -22.45 28.34
CA SER A 185 4.18 -22.25 29.61
C SER A 185 3.81 -23.44 30.48
N PHE A 186 4.79 -24.29 30.74
CA PHE A 186 4.73 -25.46 31.61
C PHE A 186 4.62 -25.08 33.11
N PHE A 187 3.90 -24.00 33.45
CA PHE A 187 3.56 -23.72 34.84
C PHE A 187 2.23 -24.36 35.21
N LYS A 188 2.31 -25.63 35.63
CA LYS A 188 1.32 -26.21 36.53
C LYS A 188 1.39 -25.46 37.86
N TRP A 189 0.42 -24.61 38.15
CA TRP A 189 0.23 -24.10 39.50
C TRP A 189 -0.56 -25.13 40.35
N PRO A 190 -0.06 -25.55 41.51
CA PRO A 190 -0.78 -26.49 42.38
C PRO A 190 -1.75 -25.73 43.27
N PHE A 191 -3.05 -25.99 43.14
CA PHE A 191 -4.01 -25.61 44.18
C PHE A 191 -4.17 -26.77 45.19
N LYS A 192 -3.55 -26.60 46.35
CA LYS A 192 -3.92 -27.15 47.66
C LYS A 192 -3.86 -25.94 48.60
N ARG A 193 -4.77 -25.70 49.56
CA ARG A 193 -5.72 -26.58 50.26
C ARG A 193 -6.67 -25.69 51.10
N LYS A 194 -7.88 -26.20 51.35
CA LYS A 194 -8.70 -26.16 52.60
C LYS A 194 -9.08 -24.83 53.28
N GLY A 195 -10.37 -24.71 53.55
CA GLY A 195 -10.96 -24.00 54.69
C GLY A 195 -12.43 -24.39 54.87
N GLU A 196 -12.71 -25.27 55.84
CA GLU A 196 -14.01 -25.84 56.22
C GLU A 196 -14.88 -24.88 57.04
N SER A 197 -16.22 -25.04 56.93
CA SER A 197 -17.27 -24.87 57.98
C SER A 197 -17.50 -23.46 58.56
N ARG A 198 -18.72 -22.95 58.78
CA ARG A 198 -20.08 -23.50 58.93
C ARG A 198 -21.08 -22.53 58.31
#